data_AF-A0AAD6K912-F1
#
_entry.id   AF-A0AAD6K912-F1
#
_cell.length_a   1.000
_cell.length_b   1.000
_cell.length_c   1.000
_cell.angle_alpha   90.00
_cell.angle_beta   90.00
_cell.angle_gamma   90.00
#
_symmetry.space_group_name_H-M   'P 1'
#
loop_
_entity.id
_entity.type
_entity.pdbx_description
1 polymer ?
#
loop_
_entity_poly.entity_id
_entity_poly.type
_entity_poly.pdbx_seq_one_letter_code
_entity_poly.pdbx_strand_id
1 'polypeptide(L)'
;MFMFLIISFTLGAYLLSFVFSFFQEFYACQTKLPATYGPPSYPIIGCLISFYKNRRCLLDWYTHLLSVSPTQTIALRRLGARRTIVTANPENVEHVLKTNFSNFPKGKPFTEILGDLLGCGIFNVDGELWSTQRKLASHEFSTKSLREFVVMTLQEEVENRLIPLLEAAVEAKSVLDLQDLLRRFAFDIVCRVSLGTDPSCLDLSLPIPPLVKAFDSASEISAMRGMAPVYAVWKAKKLFNLGAERKLKEAIKLVHDAVSEIVKTKKRVLENDREGKLESDLLSRLLLAGHGEEVVRDMVISFIMAGRDTTSAAMTWLFWLLSKHQNSEEMIVKEVKSLLDDGERAIDFEVLKAMDFLKASLCESMRLYPPVPWDSKHAMFDDVLPDGTSVRKGDRVTYFPYGMGRMEKLWGKDRFEFRPDRWFQETGNDQTLKSVSPYKFPVFQAGPRVCLGKEMAMIQMKYVVASILRRFEIKPVFDNEPAFAPLLTAHMVGGLKVMVKRRNANGDI
;
A
#
# COMPACT_ATOMS: atom_id res chain seq x y z
N MET A 1 20.32 -57.07 14.46
CA MET A 1 20.11 -56.02 15.48
C MET A 1 21.33 -55.11 15.65
N PHE A 2 22.54 -55.66 15.82
CA PHE A 2 23.78 -54.89 15.99
C PHE A 2 24.12 -53.96 14.82
N MET A 3 23.94 -54.40 13.58
CA MET A 3 24.25 -53.61 12.38
C MET A 3 23.35 -52.38 12.21
N PHE A 4 22.09 -52.47 12.65
CA PHE A 4 21.12 -51.37 12.55
C PHE A 4 21.40 -50.26 13.57
N LEU A 5 21.87 -50.63 14.77
CA LEU A 5 22.33 -49.70 15.80
C LEU A 5 23.58 -48.93 15.35
N ILE A 6 24.52 -49.61 14.70
CA ILE A 6 25.74 -48.98 14.17
C ILE A 6 25.39 -47.99 13.05
N ILE A 7 24.50 -48.35 12.12
CA ILE A 7 24.07 -47.45 11.05
C ILE A 7 23.30 -46.24 11.60
N SER A 8 22.42 -46.43 12.58
CA SER A 8 21.70 -45.33 13.22
C SER A 8 22.65 -44.39 13.98
N PHE A 9 23.67 -44.92 14.63
CA PHE A 9 24.66 -44.13 15.37
C PHE A 9 25.58 -43.35 14.43
N THR A 10 26.02 -43.96 13.33
CA THR A 10 26.83 -43.27 12.32
C THR A 10 26.02 -42.20 11.60
N LEU A 11 24.75 -42.46 11.22
CA LEU A 11 23.88 -41.43 10.66
C LEU A 11 23.67 -40.26 11.65
N GLY A 12 23.46 -40.56 12.93
CA GLY A 12 23.31 -39.56 13.98
C GLY A 12 24.59 -38.71 14.17
N ALA A 13 25.76 -39.34 14.15
CA ALA A 13 27.05 -38.65 14.24
C ALA A 13 27.33 -37.79 13.00
N TYR A 14 27.00 -38.25 11.79
CA TYR A 14 27.08 -37.45 10.58
C TYR A 14 26.11 -36.27 10.60
N LEU A 15 24.88 -36.46 11.10
CA LEU A 15 23.91 -35.38 11.25
C LEU A 15 24.42 -34.33 12.24
N LEU A 16 24.95 -34.76 13.39
CA LEU A 16 25.53 -33.87 14.41
C LEU A 16 26.77 -33.13 13.90
N SER A 17 27.66 -33.81 13.17
CA SER A 17 28.84 -33.18 12.55
C SER A 17 28.44 -32.19 11.47
N PHE A 18 27.47 -32.53 10.61
CA PHE A 18 26.95 -31.62 9.59
C PHE A 18 26.30 -30.39 10.22
N VAL A 19 25.50 -30.59 11.26
CA VAL A 19 24.89 -29.52 12.04
C VAL A 19 25.96 -28.66 12.72
N PHE A 20 27.00 -29.25 13.30
CA PHE A 20 28.10 -28.54 13.94
C PHE A 20 28.96 -27.74 12.94
N SER A 21 29.31 -28.32 11.80
CA SER A 21 30.03 -27.63 10.72
C SER A 21 29.19 -26.50 10.12
N PHE A 22 27.90 -26.73 9.89
CA PHE A 22 26.95 -25.69 9.49
C PHE A 22 26.89 -24.57 10.55
N PHE A 23 26.90 -24.92 11.84
CA PHE A 23 26.94 -23.93 12.92
C PHE A 23 28.25 -23.15 12.95
N GLN A 24 29.42 -23.78 12.76
CA GLN A 24 30.71 -23.09 12.70
C GLN A 24 30.81 -22.13 11.51
N GLU A 25 30.37 -22.56 10.34
CA GLU A 25 30.40 -21.76 9.12
C GLU A 25 29.39 -20.60 9.20
N PHE A 26 28.22 -20.84 9.77
CA PHE A 26 27.23 -19.81 10.11
C PHE A 26 27.79 -18.81 11.14
N TYR A 27 28.45 -19.29 12.20
CA TYR A 27 29.04 -18.44 13.25
C TYR A 27 30.19 -17.58 12.69
N ALA A 28 31.08 -18.15 11.88
CA ALA A 28 32.16 -17.43 11.21
C ALA A 28 31.65 -16.36 10.22
N CYS A 29 30.51 -16.62 9.56
CA CYS A 29 29.84 -15.64 8.70
C CYS A 29 29.17 -14.51 9.52
N GLN A 30 28.79 -14.80 10.78
CA GLN A 30 28.14 -13.85 11.68
C GLN A 30 29.09 -12.87 12.38
N THR A 31 30.32 -13.29 12.72
CA THR A 31 31.32 -12.50 13.46
C THR A 31 32.07 -11.48 12.61
N LYS A 32 32.06 -11.61 11.28
CA LYS A 32 32.76 -10.71 10.34
C LYS A 32 31.96 -9.46 9.93
N LEU A 33 30.82 -9.18 10.55
CA LEU A 33 29.99 -8.02 10.18
C LEU A 33 30.23 -6.87 11.17
N PRO A 34 30.44 -5.64 10.69
CA PRO A 34 30.47 -4.46 11.55
C PRO A 34 29.20 -4.41 12.41
N ALA A 35 29.32 -3.89 13.63
CA ALA A 35 28.18 -3.71 14.53
C ALA A 35 27.21 -2.69 13.93
N THR A 36 26.25 -3.15 13.12
CA THR A 36 25.10 -2.34 12.74
C THR A 36 24.16 -2.27 13.94
N TYR A 37 23.65 -1.08 14.24
CA TYR A 37 22.69 -0.87 15.32
C TYR A 37 21.50 -1.84 15.20
N GLY A 38 21.05 -2.42 16.31
CA GLY A 38 19.99 -3.41 16.29
C GLY A 38 19.64 -3.93 17.68
N PRO A 39 18.53 -4.67 17.80
CA PRO A 39 18.12 -5.28 19.06
C PRO A 39 19.10 -6.40 19.47
N PRO A 40 19.11 -6.75 20.78
CA PRO A 40 19.90 -7.87 21.27
C PRO A 40 19.67 -9.12 20.41
N SER A 41 20.77 -9.68 19.92
CA SER A 41 20.78 -10.85 19.04
C SER A 41 21.57 -11.96 19.70
N TYR A 42 20.94 -13.14 19.82
CA TYR A 42 21.57 -14.32 20.40
C TYR A 42 22.18 -15.21 19.32
N PRO A 43 23.20 -16.01 19.64
CA PRO A 43 23.68 -17.07 18.75
C PRO A 43 22.51 -17.92 18.24
N ILE A 44 22.51 -18.24 16.94
CA ILE A 44 21.50 -19.08 16.26
C ILE A 44 20.12 -18.42 16.10
N ILE A 45 19.46 -18.02 17.20
CA ILE A 45 18.09 -17.51 17.17
C ILE A 45 17.99 -16.03 16.75
N GLY A 46 19.10 -15.29 16.77
CA GLY A 46 19.14 -13.88 16.44
C GLY A 46 18.27 -13.04 17.38
N CYS A 47 17.54 -12.07 16.86
CA CYS A 47 16.62 -11.22 17.62
C CYS A 47 15.20 -11.79 17.74
N LEU A 48 15.01 -13.10 17.55
CA LEU A 48 13.69 -13.74 17.53
C LEU A 48 12.89 -13.52 18.84
N ILE A 49 13.56 -13.54 19.99
CA ILE A 49 12.92 -13.27 21.29
C ILE A 49 12.36 -11.84 21.33
N SER A 50 13.19 -10.86 20.97
CA SER A 50 12.80 -9.44 20.92
C SER A 50 11.67 -9.21 19.91
N PHE A 51 11.74 -9.85 18.74
CA PHE A 51 10.68 -9.80 17.74
C PHE A 51 9.36 -10.37 18.26
N TYR A 52 9.39 -11.55 18.91
CA TYR A 52 8.18 -12.18 19.43
C TYR A 52 7.56 -11.38 20.58
N LYS A 53 8.37 -10.81 21.48
CA LYS A 53 7.89 -9.92 22.56
C LYS A 53 7.16 -8.69 22.01
N ASN A 54 7.67 -8.10 20.92
CA ASN A 54 7.10 -6.88 20.31
C ASN A 54 6.13 -7.15 19.15
N ARG A 55 5.71 -8.39 18.93
CA ARG A 55 4.90 -8.78 17.74
C ARG A 55 3.57 -8.03 17.58
N ARG A 56 3.03 -7.49 18.68
CA ARG A 56 1.78 -6.71 18.68
C ARG A 56 1.98 -5.21 18.39
N CYS A 57 3.21 -4.71 18.50
CA CYS A 57 3.57 -3.30 18.32
C CYS A 57 4.80 -3.17 17.41
N LEU A 58 4.92 -4.04 16.40
CA LEU A 58 6.13 -4.12 15.56
C LEU A 58 6.49 -2.75 14.95
N LEU A 59 5.52 -2.04 14.38
CA LEU A 59 5.80 -0.76 13.73
C LEU A 59 6.44 0.26 14.68
N ASP A 60 5.90 0.39 15.90
CA ASP A 60 6.43 1.31 16.90
C ASP A 60 7.77 0.84 17.44
N TRP A 61 7.95 -0.48 17.62
CA TRP A 61 9.23 -1.05 18.04
C TRP A 61 10.34 -0.79 17.01
N TYR A 62 10.07 -0.99 15.72
CA TYR A 62 11.02 -0.66 14.66
C TYR A 62 11.27 0.85 14.59
N THR A 63 10.23 1.68 14.69
CA THR A 63 10.35 3.14 14.76
C THR A 63 11.27 3.57 15.90
N HIS A 64 11.08 3.00 17.10
CA HIS A 64 11.93 3.28 18.25
C HIS A 64 13.39 2.91 17.96
N LEU A 65 13.67 1.67 17.52
CA LEU A 65 15.02 1.22 17.19
C LEU A 65 15.71 2.11 16.14
N LEU A 66 14.98 2.59 15.13
CA LEU A 66 15.50 3.51 14.12
C LEU A 66 15.77 4.91 14.71
N SER A 67 14.92 5.38 15.63
CA SER A 67 15.08 6.70 16.26
C SER A 67 16.34 6.80 17.14
N VAL A 68 16.72 5.70 17.80
CA VAL A 68 17.93 5.63 18.63
C VAL A 68 19.18 5.19 17.87
N SER A 69 19.02 4.75 16.61
CA SER A 69 20.15 4.47 15.73
C SER A 69 20.79 5.77 15.21
N PRO A 70 22.11 5.95 15.32
CA PRO A 70 22.80 7.17 14.86
C PRO A 70 22.52 7.49 13.39
N THR A 71 22.50 6.47 12.54
CA THR A 71 22.29 6.58 11.09
C THR A 71 20.84 6.38 10.66
N GLN A 72 19.92 6.13 11.61
CA GLN A 72 18.54 5.73 11.33
C GLN A 72 18.43 4.46 10.47
N THR A 73 19.44 3.58 10.57
CA THR A 73 19.46 2.27 9.93
C THR A 73 19.74 1.21 11.00
N ILE A 74 19.03 0.08 10.90
CA ILE A 74 19.22 -1.07 11.78
C ILE A 74 19.37 -2.35 10.97
N ALA A 75 20.08 -3.33 11.52
CA ALA A 75 20.14 -4.67 10.94
C ALA A 75 19.54 -5.71 11.90
N LEU A 76 18.77 -6.62 11.34
CA LEU A 76 18.08 -7.68 12.05
C LEU A 76 18.46 -9.03 11.48
N ARG A 77 18.72 -9.97 12.39
CA ARG A 77 18.91 -11.39 12.06
C ARG A 77 17.93 -12.18 12.89
N ARG A 78 17.17 -13.06 12.25
CA ARG A 78 16.22 -13.96 12.91
C ARG A 78 16.38 -15.34 12.33
N LEU A 79 16.28 -16.37 13.16
CA LEU A 79 16.29 -17.74 12.68
C LEU A 79 15.20 -17.96 11.63
N GLY A 80 15.56 -18.59 10.51
CA GLY A 80 14.62 -18.89 9.43
C GLY A 80 14.23 -17.69 8.55
N ALA A 81 14.80 -16.50 8.79
CA ALA A 81 14.58 -15.32 7.97
C ALA A 81 15.91 -14.78 7.42
N ARG A 82 15.85 -14.16 6.23
CA ARG A 82 17.01 -13.44 5.67
C ARG A 82 17.39 -12.27 6.60
N ARG A 83 18.69 -11.94 6.63
CA ARG A 83 19.15 -10.70 7.28
C ARG A 83 18.38 -9.54 6.66
N THR A 84 17.78 -8.74 7.51
CA THR A 84 16.92 -7.63 7.12
C THR A 84 17.55 -6.34 7.60
N ILE A 85 17.91 -5.47 6.67
CA ILE A 85 18.33 -4.11 6.95
C ILE A 85 17.09 -3.23 6.84
N VAL A 86 16.81 -2.43 7.86
CA VAL A 86 15.71 -1.48 7.86
C VAL A 86 16.27 -0.07 7.99
N THR A 87 15.85 0.84 7.12
CA THR A 87 16.33 2.23 7.09
C THR A 87 15.17 3.22 7.13
N ALA A 88 15.37 4.31 7.86
CA ALA A 88 14.60 5.54 7.76
C ALA A 88 15.46 6.72 7.26
N ASN A 89 16.70 6.46 6.86
CA ASN A 89 17.60 7.46 6.26
C ASN A 89 17.24 7.74 4.79
N PRO A 90 16.87 8.98 4.41
CA PRO A 90 16.51 9.33 3.04
C PRO A 90 17.60 9.07 1.99
N GLU A 91 18.88 9.19 2.35
CA GLU A 91 19.99 8.95 1.41
C GLU A 91 20.07 7.47 1.03
N ASN A 92 19.89 6.58 2.01
CA ASN A 92 19.79 5.14 1.77
C ASN A 92 18.56 4.80 0.91
N VAL A 93 17.46 5.52 1.11
CA VAL A 93 16.22 5.34 0.32
C VAL A 93 16.45 5.77 -1.13
N GLU A 94 17.11 6.91 -1.37
CA GLU A 94 17.49 7.35 -2.72
C GLU A 94 18.45 6.37 -3.37
N HIS A 95 19.43 5.86 -2.63
CA HIS A 95 20.38 4.87 -3.14
C HIS A 95 19.67 3.61 -3.64
N VAL A 96 18.77 3.06 -2.81
CA VAL A 96 18.02 1.84 -3.13
C VAL A 96 17.02 2.06 -4.26
N LEU A 97 16.33 3.21 -4.30
CA LEU A 97 15.24 3.46 -5.24
C LEU A 97 15.66 4.12 -6.54
N LYS A 98 16.85 4.73 -6.61
CA LYS A 98 17.32 5.47 -7.78
C LYS A 98 18.78 5.18 -8.12
N THR A 99 19.72 5.46 -7.21
CA THR A 99 21.15 5.46 -7.55
C THR A 99 21.68 4.09 -7.94
N ASN A 100 21.35 3.05 -7.19
CA ASN A 100 21.73 1.65 -7.44
C ASN A 100 20.49 0.76 -7.64
N PHE A 101 19.48 1.28 -8.34
CA PHE A 101 18.17 0.64 -8.50
C PHE A 101 18.21 -0.80 -9.00
N SER A 102 19.09 -1.10 -9.98
CA SER A 102 19.20 -2.45 -10.57
C SER A 102 19.72 -3.50 -9.59
N ASN A 103 20.49 -3.10 -8.57
CA ASN A 103 20.98 -4.00 -7.53
C ASN A 103 19.90 -4.35 -6.49
N PHE A 104 18.80 -3.60 -6.43
CA PHE A 104 17.74 -3.76 -5.44
C PHE A 104 16.38 -4.08 -6.09
N PRO A 105 16.23 -5.21 -6.81
CA PRO A 105 14.93 -5.68 -7.28
C PRO A 105 14.02 -6.06 -6.11
N LYS A 106 12.72 -6.22 -6.39
CA LYS A 106 11.81 -6.86 -5.44
C LYS A 106 12.21 -8.31 -5.20
N GLY A 107 12.61 -9.01 -6.27
CA GLY A 107 13.24 -10.32 -6.22
C GLY A 107 12.30 -11.47 -5.88
N LYS A 108 12.79 -12.71 -6.06
CA LYS A 108 12.05 -13.96 -5.83
C LYS A 108 11.25 -14.00 -4.52
N PRO A 109 11.74 -13.51 -3.37
CA PRO A 109 11.00 -13.64 -2.12
C PRO A 109 9.69 -12.85 -2.11
N PHE A 110 9.65 -11.71 -2.80
CA PHE A 110 8.42 -10.96 -3.01
C PHE A 110 7.48 -11.73 -3.95
N THR A 111 8.04 -12.21 -5.08
CA THR A 111 7.33 -12.99 -6.09
C THR A 111 6.72 -14.28 -5.53
N GLU A 112 7.36 -14.94 -4.57
CA GLU A 112 6.84 -16.17 -3.96
C GLU A 112 5.65 -15.94 -3.03
N ILE A 113 5.55 -14.76 -2.41
CA ILE A 113 4.45 -14.41 -1.50
C ILE A 113 3.20 -14.09 -2.31
N LEU A 114 3.34 -13.24 -3.34
CA LEU A 114 2.22 -12.67 -4.10
C LEU A 114 2.01 -13.27 -5.48
N GLY A 115 2.93 -14.10 -5.98
CA GLY A 115 2.90 -14.56 -7.37
C GLY A 115 1.75 -15.47 -7.73
N ASP A 116 1.16 -16.19 -6.77
CA ASP A 116 -0.05 -16.95 -7.07
C ASP A 116 -1.22 -16.00 -7.37
N LEU A 117 -1.30 -14.85 -6.70
CA LEU A 117 -2.37 -13.86 -6.90
C LEU A 117 -2.07 -12.95 -8.09
N LEU A 118 -0.89 -12.32 -8.11
CA LEU A 118 -0.52 -11.28 -9.06
C LEU A 118 0.15 -11.79 -10.33
N GLY A 119 0.50 -13.08 -10.41
CA GLY A 119 1.19 -13.66 -11.56
C GLY A 119 2.41 -12.86 -11.99
N CYS A 120 2.47 -12.50 -13.28
CA CYS A 120 3.49 -11.66 -13.89
C CYS A 120 3.10 -10.18 -13.96
N GLY A 121 2.18 -9.73 -13.10
CA GLY A 121 1.73 -8.34 -13.04
C GLY A 121 2.84 -7.38 -12.61
N ILE A 122 2.65 -6.09 -12.88
CA ILE A 122 3.68 -5.02 -12.76
C ILE A 122 4.32 -4.91 -11.38
N PHE A 123 3.64 -5.35 -10.33
CA PHE A 123 4.20 -5.38 -8.98
C PHE A 123 5.12 -6.56 -8.72
N ASN A 124 5.00 -7.64 -9.47
CA ASN A 124 5.61 -8.93 -9.16
C ASN A 124 6.81 -9.28 -10.06
N VAL A 125 7.05 -8.45 -11.07
CA VAL A 125 8.15 -8.58 -12.04
C VAL A 125 9.21 -7.49 -11.83
N ASP A 126 10.44 -7.80 -12.25
CA ASP A 126 11.62 -6.92 -12.25
C ASP A 126 12.26 -6.92 -13.67
N GLY A 127 13.28 -6.09 -13.90
CA GLY A 127 14.05 -6.10 -15.15
C GLY A 127 13.27 -5.63 -16.38
N GLU A 128 13.53 -6.26 -17.52
CA GLU A 128 12.96 -5.87 -18.82
C GLU A 128 11.44 -5.98 -18.86
N LEU A 129 10.86 -7.08 -18.33
CA LEU A 129 9.42 -7.26 -18.32
C LEU A 129 8.71 -6.18 -17.51
N TRP A 130 9.27 -5.81 -16.34
CA TRP A 130 8.79 -4.67 -15.57
C TRP A 130 8.90 -3.36 -16.35
N SER A 131 10.05 -3.12 -17.00
CA SER A 131 10.29 -1.91 -17.78
C SER A 131 9.27 -1.75 -18.91
N THR A 132 8.99 -2.82 -19.64
CA THR A 132 7.98 -2.86 -20.73
C THR A 132 6.58 -2.55 -20.21
N GLN A 133 6.12 -3.26 -19.17
CA GLN A 133 4.80 -3.02 -18.57
C GLN A 133 4.70 -1.59 -18.00
N ARG A 134 5.79 -1.10 -17.40
CA ARG A 134 5.88 0.24 -16.80
C ARG A 134 5.78 1.34 -17.85
N LYS A 135 6.53 1.21 -18.96
CA LYS A 135 6.53 2.18 -20.06
C LYS A 135 5.12 2.32 -20.62
N LEU A 136 4.46 1.19 -20.91
CA LEU A 136 3.09 1.16 -21.42
C LEU A 136 2.13 1.84 -20.45
N ALA A 137 2.08 1.40 -19.20
CA ALA A 137 1.14 1.96 -18.22
C ALA A 137 1.42 3.45 -17.94
N SER A 138 2.69 3.89 -17.90
CA SER A 138 3.03 5.29 -17.63
C SER A 138 2.50 6.28 -18.66
N HIS A 139 2.48 5.88 -19.93
CA HIS A 139 1.88 6.67 -21.01
C HIS A 139 0.40 6.93 -20.69
N GLU A 140 -0.32 5.85 -20.35
CA GLU A 140 -1.76 5.91 -20.10
C GLU A 140 -2.14 6.76 -18.90
N PHE A 141 -1.45 6.57 -17.77
CA PHE A 141 -1.70 7.34 -16.54
C PHE A 141 -1.36 8.84 -16.67
N SER A 142 -0.66 9.26 -17.72
CA SER A 142 -0.24 10.66 -17.90
C SER A 142 -1.21 11.50 -18.75
N THR A 143 -2.15 10.87 -19.45
CA THR A 143 -3.01 11.54 -20.44
C THR A 143 -4.03 12.49 -19.79
N LYS A 144 -4.31 13.63 -20.43
CA LYS A 144 -5.35 14.57 -19.97
C LYS A 144 -6.74 13.92 -20.00
N SER A 145 -7.02 13.16 -21.05
CA SER A 145 -8.29 12.46 -21.25
C SER A 145 -8.59 11.46 -20.13
N LEU A 146 -7.59 10.74 -19.62
CA LEU A 146 -7.79 9.86 -18.45
C LEU A 146 -8.19 10.66 -17.21
N ARG A 147 -7.59 11.84 -16.97
CA ARG A 147 -7.92 12.67 -15.80
C ARG A 147 -9.36 13.18 -15.86
N GLU A 148 -9.79 13.64 -17.03
CA GLU A 148 -11.17 14.08 -17.27
C GLU A 148 -12.14 12.90 -17.10
N PHE A 149 -11.82 11.73 -17.66
CA PHE A 149 -12.62 10.51 -17.49
C PHE A 149 -12.71 10.06 -16.02
N VAL A 150 -11.63 10.15 -15.26
CA VAL A 150 -11.60 9.86 -13.83
C VAL A 150 -12.52 10.82 -13.08
N VAL A 151 -12.45 12.14 -13.34
CA VAL A 151 -13.32 13.12 -12.67
C VAL A 151 -14.79 12.88 -12.99
N MET A 152 -15.13 12.58 -14.25
CA MET A 152 -16.49 12.23 -14.64
C MET A 152 -16.99 10.97 -13.92
N THR A 153 -16.17 9.91 -13.89
CA THR A 153 -16.50 8.66 -13.18
C THR A 153 -16.70 8.91 -11.69
N LEU A 154 -15.85 9.73 -11.07
CA LEU A 154 -15.96 10.12 -9.66
C LEU A 154 -17.24 10.91 -9.40
N GLN A 155 -17.58 11.86 -10.26
CA GLN A 155 -18.79 12.66 -10.13
C GLN A 155 -20.03 11.78 -10.15
N GLU A 156 -20.14 10.87 -11.12
CA GLU A 156 -21.27 9.95 -11.20
C GLU A 156 -21.36 9.03 -9.98
N GLU A 157 -20.24 8.44 -9.54
CA GLU A 157 -20.24 7.52 -8.40
C GLU A 157 -20.55 8.25 -7.07
N VAL A 158 -20.05 9.47 -6.92
CA VAL A 158 -20.27 10.27 -5.71
C VAL A 158 -21.71 10.76 -5.66
N GLU A 159 -22.20 11.44 -6.70
CA GLU A 159 -23.51 12.09 -6.66
C GLU A 159 -24.66 11.06 -6.76
N ASN A 160 -24.49 9.95 -7.46
CA ASN A 160 -25.57 8.96 -7.63
C ASN A 160 -25.58 7.84 -6.58
N ARG A 161 -24.46 7.59 -5.86
CA ARG A 161 -24.39 6.49 -4.89
C ARG A 161 -23.86 6.92 -3.53
N LEU A 162 -22.66 7.51 -3.46
CA LEU A 162 -22.04 7.82 -2.17
C LEU A 162 -22.86 8.84 -1.37
N ILE A 163 -23.25 9.96 -1.98
CA ILE A 163 -24.01 11.02 -1.32
C ILE A 163 -25.39 10.52 -0.89
N PRO A 164 -26.21 9.89 -1.76
CA PRO A 164 -27.50 9.33 -1.34
C PRO A 164 -27.40 8.32 -0.20
N LEU A 165 -26.35 7.49 -0.17
CA LEU A 165 -26.11 6.53 0.91
C LEU A 165 -25.83 7.25 2.24
N LEU A 166 -25.01 8.31 2.21
CA LEU A 166 -24.75 9.13 3.40
C LEU A 166 -26.00 9.88 3.86
N GLU A 167 -26.84 10.38 2.93
CA GLU A 167 -28.12 11.01 3.26
C GLU A 167 -29.09 10.03 3.93
N ALA A 168 -29.25 8.84 3.36
CA ALA A 168 -30.09 7.78 3.94
C ALA A 168 -29.63 7.41 5.36
N ALA A 169 -28.32 7.39 5.60
CA ALA A 169 -27.78 7.12 6.94
C ALA A 169 -28.01 8.27 7.94
N VAL A 170 -28.00 9.53 7.47
CA VAL A 170 -28.39 10.69 8.28
C VAL A 170 -29.85 10.57 8.70
N GLU A 171 -30.74 10.27 7.74
CA GLU A 171 -32.19 10.12 7.99
C GLU A 171 -32.49 8.96 8.94
N ALA A 172 -31.85 7.81 8.72
CA ALA A 172 -32.00 6.62 9.55
C ALA A 172 -31.27 6.73 10.90
N LYS A 173 -30.43 7.75 11.10
CA LYS A 173 -29.52 7.88 12.25
C LYS A 173 -28.70 6.60 12.49
N SER A 174 -28.25 5.99 11.41
CA SER A 174 -27.54 4.70 11.45
C SER A 174 -26.03 4.88 11.49
N VAL A 175 -25.36 3.99 12.22
CA VAL A 175 -23.89 3.90 12.21
C VAL A 175 -23.44 3.20 10.93
N LEU A 176 -22.50 3.81 10.23
CA LEU A 176 -21.87 3.25 9.03
C LEU A 176 -20.40 2.89 9.29
N ASP A 177 -19.87 1.92 8.55
CA ASP A 177 -18.42 1.73 8.47
C ASP A 177 -17.86 2.48 7.26
N LEU A 178 -17.28 3.66 7.51
CA LEU A 178 -16.74 4.49 6.46
C LEU A 178 -15.55 3.82 5.75
N GLN A 179 -14.79 2.97 6.44
CA GLN A 179 -13.71 2.22 5.80
C GLN A 179 -14.26 1.22 4.77
N ASP A 180 -15.31 0.48 5.10
CA ASP A 180 -15.95 -0.46 4.17
C ASP A 180 -16.56 0.28 2.95
N LEU A 181 -17.26 1.39 3.20
CA LEU A 181 -17.84 2.23 2.14
C LEU A 181 -16.78 2.78 1.20
N LEU A 182 -15.69 3.34 1.73
CA LEU A 182 -14.59 3.87 0.92
C LEU A 182 -13.87 2.75 0.13
N ARG A 183 -13.79 1.53 0.67
CA ARG A 183 -13.24 0.36 -0.04
C ARG A 183 -14.14 -0.09 -1.19
N ARG A 184 -15.45 -0.07 -1.02
CA ARG A 184 -16.43 -0.36 -2.08
C ARG A 184 -16.38 0.69 -3.18
N PHE A 185 -16.44 1.96 -2.78
CA PHE A 185 -16.31 3.10 -3.69
C PHE A 185 -15.00 3.00 -4.50
N ALA A 186 -13.86 2.76 -3.84
CA ALA A 186 -12.58 2.67 -4.53
C ALA A 186 -12.50 1.45 -5.49
N PHE A 187 -13.21 0.36 -5.17
CA PHE A 187 -13.33 -0.79 -6.06
C PHE A 187 -14.16 -0.45 -7.32
N ASP A 188 -15.30 0.23 -7.15
CA ASP A 188 -16.14 0.65 -8.27
C ASP A 188 -15.37 1.60 -9.20
N ILE A 189 -14.68 2.60 -8.63
CA ILE A 189 -13.86 3.54 -9.40
C ILE A 189 -12.74 2.82 -10.15
N VAL A 190 -11.97 1.94 -9.50
CA VAL A 190 -10.85 1.28 -10.20
C VAL A 190 -11.32 0.33 -11.29
N CYS A 191 -12.45 -0.37 -11.09
CA CYS A 191 -13.05 -1.23 -12.10
C CYS A 191 -13.59 -0.42 -13.28
N ARG A 192 -14.27 0.70 -13.04
CA ARG A 192 -14.78 1.58 -14.10
C ARG A 192 -13.64 2.22 -14.90
N VAL A 193 -12.65 2.79 -14.22
CA VAL A 193 -11.52 3.48 -14.86
C VAL A 193 -10.58 2.50 -15.57
N SER A 194 -10.28 1.36 -14.94
CA SER A 194 -9.29 0.42 -15.48
C SER A 194 -9.88 -0.56 -16.48
N LEU A 195 -11.14 -0.97 -16.32
CA LEU A 195 -11.76 -2.07 -17.07
C LEU A 195 -12.96 -1.64 -17.90
N GLY A 196 -13.50 -0.44 -17.65
CA GLY A 196 -14.75 0.00 -18.26
C GLY A 196 -15.97 -0.77 -17.75
N THR A 197 -15.88 -1.40 -16.57
CA THR A 197 -16.98 -2.19 -15.96
C THR A 197 -17.39 -1.60 -14.63
N ASP A 198 -18.69 -1.46 -14.39
CA ASP A 198 -19.26 -1.01 -13.11
C ASP A 198 -19.76 -2.23 -12.30
N PRO A 199 -19.10 -2.59 -11.19
CA PRO A 199 -19.53 -3.70 -10.34
C PRO A 199 -20.60 -3.29 -9.30
N SER A 200 -20.88 -2.00 -9.15
CA SER A 200 -21.91 -1.46 -8.24
C SER A 200 -21.78 -1.95 -6.79
N CYS A 201 -20.56 -2.09 -6.28
CA CYS A 201 -20.28 -2.58 -4.92
C CYS A 201 -20.74 -1.63 -3.82
N LEU A 202 -20.87 -0.34 -4.12
CA LEU A 202 -21.37 0.67 -3.20
C LEU A 202 -22.90 0.61 -3.02
N ASP A 203 -23.63 -0.03 -3.93
CA ASP A 203 -25.05 -0.32 -3.74
C ASP A 203 -25.22 -1.41 -2.68
N LEU A 204 -25.60 -0.98 -1.46
CA LEU A 204 -25.78 -1.87 -0.31
C LEU A 204 -27.00 -2.79 -0.45
N SER A 205 -27.90 -2.53 -1.39
CA SER A 205 -29.03 -3.43 -1.68
C SER A 205 -28.61 -4.69 -2.44
N LEU A 206 -27.45 -4.63 -3.13
CA LEU A 206 -26.90 -5.74 -3.89
C LEU A 206 -25.96 -6.60 -3.04
N PRO A 207 -25.90 -7.92 -3.31
CA PRO A 207 -24.93 -8.78 -2.64
C PRO A 207 -23.52 -8.39 -3.06
N ILE A 208 -22.59 -8.38 -2.10
CA ILE A 208 -21.16 -8.16 -2.38
C ILE A 208 -20.69 -9.15 -3.46
N PRO A 209 -20.14 -8.67 -4.59
CA PRO A 209 -19.70 -9.54 -5.68
C PRO A 209 -18.71 -10.60 -5.19
N PRO A 210 -18.81 -11.86 -5.67
CA PRO A 210 -17.86 -12.93 -5.30
C PRO A 210 -16.40 -12.56 -5.55
N LEU A 211 -16.14 -11.77 -6.60
CA LEU A 211 -14.82 -11.23 -6.94
C LEU A 211 -14.21 -10.44 -5.79
N VAL A 212 -14.98 -9.56 -5.14
CA VAL A 212 -14.52 -8.71 -4.03
C VAL A 212 -14.11 -9.56 -2.83
N LYS A 213 -14.96 -10.52 -2.44
CA LYS A 213 -14.67 -11.44 -1.32
C LYS A 213 -13.45 -12.31 -1.58
N ALA A 214 -13.29 -12.78 -2.82
CA ALA A 214 -12.14 -13.55 -3.23
C ALA A 214 -10.85 -12.72 -3.21
N PHE A 215 -10.90 -11.46 -3.69
CA PHE A 215 -9.78 -10.53 -3.57
C PHE A 215 -9.38 -10.29 -2.12
N ASP A 216 -10.34 -10.02 -1.23
CA ASP A 216 -10.08 -9.80 0.20
C ASP A 216 -9.39 -11.01 0.83
N SER A 217 -9.93 -12.20 0.59
CA SER A 217 -9.36 -13.46 1.08
C SER A 217 -7.95 -13.71 0.52
N ALA A 218 -7.76 -13.46 -0.78
CA ALA A 218 -6.47 -13.71 -1.43
C ALA A 218 -5.39 -12.74 -0.93
N SER A 219 -5.72 -11.46 -0.79
CA SER A 219 -4.84 -10.43 -0.26
C SER A 219 -4.47 -10.69 1.20
N GLU A 220 -5.45 -10.99 2.06
CA GLU A 220 -5.22 -11.27 3.48
C GLU A 220 -4.32 -12.49 3.68
N ILE A 221 -4.62 -13.61 3.01
CA ILE A 221 -3.83 -14.84 3.16
C ILE A 221 -2.43 -14.67 2.56
N SER A 222 -2.29 -13.94 1.46
CA SER A 222 -0.97 -13.59 0.91
C SER A 222 -0.17 -12.71 1.87
N ALA A 223 -0.80 -11.75 2.56
CA ALA A 223 -0.16 -10.95 3.60
C ALA A 223 0.38 -11.84 4.74
N MET A 224 -0.43 -12.81 5.19
CA MET A 224 -0.07 -13.72 6.27
C MET A 224 1.17 -14.57 5.95
N ARG A 225 1.42 -14.92 4.68
CA ARG A 225 2.67 -15.60 4.26
C ARG A 225 3.91 -14.76 4.59
N GLY A 226 3.86 -13.45 4.36
CA GLY A 226 4.95 -12.52 4.66
C GLY A 226 5.19 -12.31 6.17
N MET A 227 4.16 -12.54 6.99
CA MET A 227 4.23 -12.47 8.45
C MET A 227 4.60 -13.80 9.12
N ALA A 228 4.59 -14.90 8.38
CA ALA A 228 4.89 -16.23 8.92
C ALA A 228 6.29 -16.23 9.58
N PRO A 229 6.42 -16.61 10.86
CA PRO A 229 7.71 -16.63 11.55
C PRO A 229 8.73 -17.56 10.91
N VAL A 230 8.25 -18.65 10.29
CA VAL A 230 9.08 -19.67 9.63
C VAL A 230 8.57 -19.89 8.22
N TYR A 231 9.43 -19.59 7.24
CA TYR A 231 9.15 -19.71 5.82
C TYR A 231 8.66 -21.10 5.39
N ALA A 232 9.22 -22.16 5.98
CA ALA A 232 8.87 -23.54 5.63
C ALA A 232 7.42 -23.90 5.97
N VAL A 233 6.80 -23.25 6.97
CA VAL A 233 5.47 -23.62 7.46
C VAL A 233 4.39 -23.36 6.40
N TRP A 234 4.38 -22.18 5.79
CA TRP A 234 3.38 -21.86 4.78
C TRP A 234 3.65 -22.61 3.48
N LYS A 235 4.92 -22.86 3.13
CA LYS A 235 5.29 -23.72 1.99
C LYS A 235 4.80 -25.16 2.16
N ALA A 236 4.92 -25.73 3.35
CA ALA A 236 4.37 -27.05 3.65
C ALA A 236 2.84 -27.04 3.53
N LYS A 237 2.15 -26.05 4.10
CA LYS A 237 0.69 -25.89 3.95
C LYS A 237 0.27 -25.77 2.49
N LYS A 238 1.06 -25.07 1.67
CA LYS A 238 0.84 -24.95 0.21
C LYS A 238 1.01 -26.29 -0.49
N LEU A 239 2.08 -27.03 -0.18
CA LEU A 239 2.37 -28.34 -0.77
C LEU A 239 1.25 -29.35 -0.50
N PHE A 240 0.73 -29.39 0.73
CA PHE A 240 -0.35 -30.29 1.12
C PHE A 240 -1.75 -29.71 0.87
N ASN A 241 -1.86 -28.49 0.33
CA ASN A 241 -3.12 -27.78 0.09
C ASN A 241 -4.02 -27.75 1.35
N LEU A 242 -3.48 -27.28 2.48
CA LEU A 242 -4.14 -27.32 3.80
C LEU A 242 -4.56 -25.93 4.28
N GLY A 243 -5.74 -25.87 4.91
CA GLY A 243 -6.23 -24.70 5.65
C GLY A 243 -6.28 -23.42 4.80
N ALA A 244 -5.56 -22.39 5.25
CA ALA A 244 -5.52 -21.08 4.57
C ALA A 244 -4.99 -21.17 3.13
N GLU A 245 -4.05 -22.07 2.83
CA GLU A 245 -3.48 -22.20 1.49
C GLU A 245 -4.48 -22.79 0.48
N ARG A 246 -5.36 -23.69 0.93
CA ARG A 246 -6.49 -24.17 0.11
C ARG A 246 -7.47 -23.06 -0.21
N LYS A 247 -7.85 -22.28 0.81
CA LYS A 247 -8.74 -21.12 0.64
C LYS A 247 -8.14 -20.09 -0.31
N LEU A 248 -6.83 -19.85 -0.21
CA LEU A 248 -6.11 -18.96 -1.11
C LEU A 248 -6.16 -19.47 -2.55
N LYS A 249 -5.93 -20.76 -2.78
CA LYS A 249 -6.03 -21.37 -4.12
C LYS A 249 -7.43 -21.21 -4.72
N GLU A 250 -8.48 -21.45 -3.93
CA GLU A 250 -9.88 -21.28 -4.35
C GLU A 250 -10.20 -19.82 -4.67
N ALA A 251 -9.77 -18.88 -3.82
CA ALA A 251 -9.95 -17.45 -4.01
C ALA A 251 -9.22 -16.92 -5.26
N ILE A 252 -7.96 -17.33 -5.47
CA ILE A 252 -7.17 -16.95 -6.64
C ILE A 252 -7.83 -17.46 -7.91
N LYS A 253 -8.32 -18.70 -7.92
CA LYS A 253 -9.05 -19.25 -9.07
C LYS A 253 -10.24 -18.36 -9.44
N LEU A 254 -11.06 -17.96 -8.46
CA LEU A 254 -12.20 -17.09 -8.70
C LEU A 254 -11.78 -15.73 -9.26
N VAL A 255 -10.74 -15.11 -8.70
CA VAL A 255 -10.19 -13.84 -9.19
C VAL A 255 -9.70 -13.97 -10.63
N HIS A 256 -8.90 -15.00 -10.92
CA HIS A 256 -8.34 -15.22 -12.26
C HIS A 256 -9.43 -15.49 -13.28
N ASP A 257 -10.39 -16.37 -12.97
CA ASP A 257 -11.52 -16.70 -13.86
C ASP A 257 -12.35 -15.45 -14.17
N ALA A 258 -12.73 -14.67 -13.15
CA ALA A 258 -13.53 -13.46 -13.33
C ALA A 258 -12.81 -12.39 -14.17
N VAL A 259 -11.53 -12.12 -13.87
CA VAL A 259 -10.75 -11.14 -14.64
C VAL A 259 -10.50 -11.63 -16.07
N SER A 260 -10.20 -12.91 -16.26
CA SER A 260 -10.04 -13.50 -17.59
C SER A 260 -11.31 -13.34 -18.44
N GLU A 261 -12.50 -13.54 -17.86
CA GLU A 261 -13.76 -13.32 -18.58
C GLU A 261 -13.99 -11.84 -18.94
N ILE A 262 -13.61 -10.89 -18.07
CA ILE A 262 -13.63 -9.46 -18.39
C ILE A 262 -12.70 -9.16 -19.57
N VAL A 263 -11.46 -9.66 -19.53
CA VAL A 263 -10.45 -9.46 -20.58
C VAL A 263 -10.94 -10.03 -21.92
N LYS A 264 -11.47 -11.27 -21.93
CA LYS A 264 -12.02 -11.90 -23.14
C LYS A 264 -13.22 -11.13 -23.70
N THR A 265 -14.14 -10.73 -22.83
CA THR A 265 -15.33 -9.95 -23.24
C THR A 265 -14.90 -8.64 -23.87
N LYS A 266 -13.96 -7.93 -23.25
CA LYS A 266 -13.44 -6.67 -23.77
C LYS A 266 -12.75 -6.83 -25.13
N LYS A 267 -11.93 -7.87 -25.28
CA LYS A 267 -11.26 -8.19 -26.54
C LYS A 267 -12.26 -8.43 -27.67
N ARG A 268 -13.34 -9.20 -27.43
CA ARG A 268 -14.41 -9.40 -28.42
C ARG A 268 -15.12 -8.11 -28.81
N VAL A 269 -15.31 -7.18 -27.87
CA VAL A 269 -15.91 -5.87 -28.17
C VAL A 269 -15.00 -5.05 -29.07
N LEU A 270 -13.69 -5.02 -28.78
CA LEU A 270 -12.71 -4.29 -29.58
C LEU A 270 -12.55 -4.88 -31.00
N GLU A 271 -12.57 -6.20 -31.14
CA GLU A 271 -12.52 -6.87 -32.45
C GLU A 271 -13.74 -6.54 -33.34
N ASN A 272 -14.88 -6.22 -32.73
CA ASN A 272 -16.11 -5.84 -33.44
C ASN A 272 -16.25 -4.32 -33.66
N ASP A 273 -15.40 -3.49 -33.06
CA ASP A 273 -15.41 -2.03 -33.26
C ASP A 273 -14.62 -1.65 -34.53
N ARG A 274 -15.33 -1.59 -35.66
CA ARG A 274 -14.76 -1.21 -36.96
C ARG A 274 -14.48 0.28 -37.11
N GLU A 275 -14.97 1.13 -36.20
CA GLU A 275 -14.86 2.60 -36.30
C GLU A 275 -13.76 3.21 -35.42
N GLY A 276 -13.09 2.43 -34.57
CA GLY A 276 -12.02 2.91 -33.69
C GLY A 276 -12.49 3.97 -32.69
N LYS A 277 -13.78 3.97 -32.32
CA LYS A 277 -14.39 4.94 -31.40
C LYS A 277 -14.35 4.50 -29.95
N LEU A 278 -14.11 3.22 -29.64
CA LEU A 278 -13.92 2.73 -28.27
C LEU A 278 -12.49 3.03 -27.77
N GLU A 279 -12.22 4.29 -27.46
CA GLU A 279 -11.09 4.63 -26.59
C GLU A 279 -11.58 5.38 -25.35
N SER A 280 -11.54 4.71 -24.19
CA SER A 280 -11.66 5.42 -22.91
C SER A 280 -11.00 4.73 -21.71
N ASP A 281 -10.93 3.39 -21.65
CA ASP A 281 -10.35 2.68 -20.49
C ASP A 281 -8.96 2.04 -20.72
N LEU A 282 -8.25 1.83 -19.61
CA LEU A 282 -6.88 1.33 -19.57
C LEU A 282 -6.74 -0.08 -20.17
N LEU A 283 -7.70 -0.97 -19.91
CA LEU A 283 -7.69 -2.34 -20.42
C LEU A 283 -7.73 -2.38 -21.95
N SER A 284 -8.55 -1.52 -22.58
CA SER A 284 -8.63 -1.44 -24.04
C SER A 284 -7.27 -1.14 -24.65
N ARG A 285 -6.55 -0.18 -24.07
CA ARG A 285 -5.21 0.23 -24.55
C ARG A 285 -4.14 -0.82 -24.29
N LEU A 286 -4.21 -1.53 -23.17
CA LEU A 286 -3.33 -2.67 -22.91
C LEU A 286 -3.52 -3.82 -23.92
N LEU A 287 -4.76 -4.08 -24.34
CA LEU A 287 -5.09 -5.10 -25.33
C LEU A 287 -4.59 -4.70 -26.73
N LEU A 288 -4.79 -3.44 -27.12
CA LEU A 288 -4.33 -2.90 -28.42
C LEU A 288 -2.79 -2.91 -28.55
N ALA A 289 -2.06 -2.86 -27.44
CA ALA A 289 -0.59 -3.00 -27.43
C ALA A 289 -0.09 -4.42 -27.77
N GLY A 290 -0.98 -5.41 -27.95
CA GLY A 290 -0.64 -6.74 -28.46
C GLY A 290 -0.02 -7.69 -27.43
N HIS A 291 -0.22 -7.45 -26.13
CA HIS A 291 0.27 -8.35 -25.09
C HIS A 291 -0.59 -9.62 -24.94
N GLY A 292 0.03 -10.71 -24.49
CA GLY A 292 -0.68 -11.96 -24.19
C GLY A 292 -1.72 -11.79 -23.09
N GLU A 293 -2.84 -12.51 -23.20
CA GLU A 293 -4.00 -12.37 -22.31
C GLU A 293 -3.66 -12.58 -20.83
N GLU A 294 -2.72 -13.48 -20.52
CA GLU A 294 -2.27 -13.72 -19.15
C GLU A 294 -1.56 -12.49 -18.55
N VAL A 295 -0.72 -11.81 -19.34
CA VAL A 295 -0.01 -10.60 -18.88
C VAL A 295 -1.00 -9.48 -18.61
N VAL A 296 -2.00 -9.32 -19.50
CA VAL A 296 -3.05 -8.31 -19.33
C VAL A 296 -3.90 -8.60 -18.09
N ARG A 297 -4.32 -9.85 -17.89
CA ARG A 297 -5.04 -10.29 -16.68
C ARG A 297 -4.24 -9.96 -15.42
N ASP A 298 -2.97 -10.34 -15.37
CA ASP A 298 -2.11 -10.16 -14.21
C ASP A 298 -1.85 -8.66 -13.90
N MET A 299 -1.74 -7.82 -14.94
CA MET A 299 -1.68 -6.37 -14.80
C MET A 299 -3.00 -5.78 -14.25
N VAL A 300 -4.14 -6.24 -14.76
CA VAL A 300 -5.46 -5.81 -14.27
C VAL A 300 -5.65 -6.14 -12.79
N ILE A 301 -5.32 -7.37 -12.37
CA ILE A 301 -5.39 -7.79 -10.96
C ILE A 301 -4.52 -6.86 -10.10
N SER A 302 -3.33 -6.50 -10.60
CA SER A 302 -2.44 -5.56 -9.92
C SER A 302 -3.06 -4.16 -9.75
N PHE A 303 -3.74 -3.63 -10.79
CA PHE A 303 -4.39 -2.32 -10.73
C PHE A 303 -5.58 -2.28 -9.78
N ILE A 304 -6.45 -3.31 -9.81
CA ILE A 304 -7.58 -3.44 -8.89
C ILE A 304 -7.10 -3.40 -7.44
N MET A 305 -6.10 -4.22 -7.10
CA MET A 305 -5.55 -4.26 -5.74
C MET A 305 -4.92 -2.92 -5.34
N ALA A 306 -4.19 -2.28 -6.27
CA ALA A 306 -3.53 -0.99 -6.01
C ALA A 306 -4.52 0.14 -5.71
N GLY A 307 -5.51 0.32 -6.60
CA GLY A 307 -6.43 1.46 -6.55
C GLY A 307 -7.45 1.37 -5.42
N ARG A 308 -7.87 0.15 -5.06
CA ARG A 308 -8.90 -0.11 -4.05
C ARG A 308 -8.40 0.15 -2.62
N ASP A 309 -7.42 -0.63 -2.16
CA ASP A 309 -7.10 -0.68 -0.73
C ASP A 309 -6.28 0.54 -0.30
N THR A 310 -5.40 1.08 -1.16
CA THR A 310 -4.50 2.18 -0.76
C THR A 310 -5.23 3.51 -0.61
N THR A 311 -6.06 3.87 -1.58
CA THR A 311 -6.84 5.12 -1.60
C THR A 311 -7.86 5.15 -0.46
N SER A 312 -8.57 4.03 -0.24
CA SER A 312 -9.54 3.91 0.84
C SER A 312 -8.89 4.00 2.22
N ALA A 313 -7.73 3.36 2.42
CA ALA A 313 -6.96 3.47 3.66
C ALA A 313 -6.53 4.92 3.96
N ALA A 314 -5.99 5.63 2.96
CA ALA A 314 -5.56 7.02 3.12
C ALA A 314 -6.71 7.96 3.51
N MET A 315 -7.86 7.83 2.85
CA MET A 315 -9.06 8.62 3.19
C MET A 315 -9.61 8.25 4.57
N THR A 316 -9.65 6.97 4.93
CA THR A 316 -10.12 6.51 6.24
C THR A 316 -9.33 7.17 7.37
N TRP A 317 -7.99 7.14 7.30
CA TRP A 317 -7.15 7.76 8.31
C TRP A 317 -7.22 9.29 8.29
N LEU A 318 -7.44 9.91 7.14
CA LEU A 318 -7.70 11.34 7.08
C LEU A 318 -8.99 11.70 7.82
N PHE A 319 -10.11 11.01 7.56
CA PHE A 319 -11.37 11.29 8.28
C PHE A 319 -11.25 11.08 9.79
N TRP A 320 -10.52 10.04 10.22
CA TRP A 320 -10.20 9.85 11.63
C TRP A 320 -9.43 11.05 12.21
N LEU A 321 -8.37 11.50 11.53
CA LEU A 321 -7.57 12.63 11.96
C LEU A 321 -8.37 13.94 12.01
N LEU A 322 -9.19 14.22 10.99
CA LEU A 322 -10.04 15.41 10.95
C LEU A 322 -11.05 15.44 12.10
N SER A 323 -11.63 14.29 12.45
CA SER A 323 -12.54 14.19 13.61
C SER A 323 -11.89 14.54 14.97
N LYS A 324 -10.55 14.53 15.03
CA LYS A 324 -9.76 14.94 16.20
C LYS A 324 -9.14 16.33 16.05
N HIS A 325 -9.21 16.94 14.87
CA HIS A 325 -8.56 18.21 14.52
C HIS A 325 -9.55 19.11 13.78
N GLN A 326 -10.58 19.57 14.49
CA GLN A 326 -11.69 20.35 13.93
C GLN A 326 -11.22 21.58 13.14
N ASN A 327 -10.18 22.28 13.63
CA ASN A 327 -9.59 23.43 12.92
C ASN A 327 -9.12 23.07 11.50
N SER A 328 -8.51 21.89 11.32
CA SER A 328 -8.08 21.42 10.00
C SER A 328 -9.27 21.06 9.12
N GLU A 329 -10.32 20.46 9.67
CA GLU A 329 -11.56 20.21 8.93
C GLU A 329 -12.19 21.52 8.46
N GLU A 330 -12.30 22.52 9.32
CA GLU A 330 -12.85 23.84 9.01
C GLU A 330 -12.05 24.57 7.92
N MET A 331 -10.72 24.48 7.96
CA MET A 331 -9.86 25.04 6.91
C MET A 331 -10.08 24.34 5.56
N ILE A 332 -10.23 23.02 5.53
CA ILE A 332 -10.56 22.29 4.30
C ILE A 332 -11.95 22.71 3.78
N VAL A 333 -12.94 22.80 4.67
CA VAL A 333 -14.30 23.22 4.27
C VAL A 333 -14.30 24.64 3.71
N LYS A 334 -13.56 25.56 4.34
CA LYS A 334 -13.39 26.93 3.85
C LYS A 334 -12.70 26.97 2.48
N GLU A 335 -11.63 26.22 2.31
CA GLU A 335 -10.94 26.06 1.02
C GLU A 335 -11.92 25.56 -0.05
N VAL A 336 -12.63 24.47 0.22
CA VAL A 336 -13.59 23.86 -0.72
C VAL A 336 -14.73 24.82 -1.07
N LYS A 337 -15.31 25.54 -0.10
CA LYS A 337 -16.38 26.52 -0.38
C LYS A 337 -15.88 27.66 -1.25
N SER A 338 -14.70 28.20 -0.94
CA SER A 338 -14.13 29.33 -1.68
C SER A 338 -13.81 29.00 -3.14
N LEU A 339 -13.36 27.78 -3.43
CA LEU A 339 -13.02 27.34 -4.79
C LEU A 339 -14.24 26.95 -5.62
N LEU A 340 -15.38 26.72 -4.97
CA LEU A 340 -16.63 26.32 -5.62
C LEU A 340 -17.62 27.47 -5.78
N ASP A 341 -17.21 28.71 -5.50
CA ASP A 341 -18.06 29.90 -5.52
C ASP A 341 -19.36 29.66 -4.75
N ASP A 342 -19.23 29.21 -3.49
CA ASP A 342 -20.34 28.82 -2.60
C ASP A 342 -21.30 27.74 -3.15
N GLY A 343 -20.84 26.95 -4.12
CA GLY A 343 -21.55 25.80 -4.67
C GLY A 343 -22.08 25.98 -6.09
N GLU A 344 -21.87 27.16 -6.70
CA GLU A 344 -22.24 27.43 -8.09
C GLU A 344 -21.36 26.67 -9.09
N ARG A 345 -20.11 26.37 -8.72
CA ARG A 345 -19.15 25.65 -9.56
C ARG A 345 -19.09 24.16 -9.21
N ALA A 346 -18.94 23.31 -10.24
CA ALA A 346 -18.71 21.88 -10.07
C ALA A 346 -17.25 21.58 -9.67
N ILE A 347 -17.02 20.46 -8.98
CA ILE A 347 -15.67 19.98 -8.64
C ILE A 347 -15.02 19.42 -9.93
N ASP A 348 -14.39 20.30 -10.71
CA ASP A 348 -13.63 19.94 -11.91
C ASP A 348 -12.13 19.69 -11.59
N PHE A 349 -11.36 19.31 -12.61
CA PHE A 349 -9.93 19.05 -12.45
C PHE A 349 -9.12 20.28 -11.98
N GLU A 350 -9.49 21.50 -12.38
CA GLU A 350 -8.79 22.72 -12.00
C GLU A 350 -9.11 23.11 -10.54
N VAL A 351 -10.37 22.95 -10.10
CA VAL A 351 -10.74 23.10 -8.68
C VAL A 351 -9.94 22.09 -7.84
N LEU A 352 -9.91 20.82 -8.24
CA LEU A 352 -9.14 19.80 -7.54
C LEU A 352 -7.65 20.12 -7.52
N LYS A 353 -7.09 20.75 -8.55
CA LYS A 353 -5.69 21.16 -8.56
C LYS A 353 -5.40 22.25 -7.52
N ALA A 354 -6.34 23.18 -7.32
CA ALA A 354 -6.21 24.33 -6.43
C ALA A 354 -6.43 24.06 -4.93
N MET A 355 -6.99 22.90 -4.54
CA MET A 355 -7.21 22.55 -3.12
C MET A 355 -5.89 22.15 -2.40
N ASP A 356 -4.98 23.09 -2.20
CA ASP A 356 -3.65 22.84 -1.67
C ASP A 356 -3.64 22.40 -0.20
N PHE A 357 -4.51 22.95 0.64
CA PHE A 357 -4.63 22.59 2.06
C PHE A 357 -5.17 21.17 2.24
N LEU A 358 -6.17 20.76 1.45
CA LEU A 358 -6.61 19.36 1.42
C LEU A 358 -5.50 18.42 0.95
N LYS A 359 -4.71 18.81 -0.05
CA LYS A 359 -3.52 18.05 -0.49
C LYS A 359 -2.49 17.94 0.63
N ALA A 360 -2.19 19.03 1.34
CA ALA A 360 -1.31 19.02 2.49
C ALA A 360 -1.82 18.09 3.61
N SER A 361 -3.13 18.12 3.87
CA SER A 361 -3.79 17.27 4.88
C SER A 361 -3.73 15.79 4.52
N LEU A 362 -3.92 15.43 3.24
CA LEU A 362 -3.72 14.07 2.75
C LEU A 362 -2.27 13.61 2.91
N CYS A 363 -1.30 14.46 2.55
CA CYS A 363 0.12 14.15 2.72
C CYS A 363 0.49 13.97 4.20
N GLU A 364 0.01 14.82 5.08
CA GLU A 364 0.26 14.72 6.53
C GLU A 364 -0.42 13.48 7.13
N SER A 365 -1.64 13.16 6.69
CA SER A 365 -2.34 11.94 7.09
C SER A 365 -1.53 10.71 6.69
N MET A 366 -1.10 10.61 5.43
CA MET A 366 -0.30 9.48 4.97
C MET A 366 1.13 9.45 5.54
N ARG A 367 1.66 10.57 6.06
CA ARG A 367 2.92 10.58 6.81
C ARG A 367 2.77 9.80 8.11
N LEU A 368 1.65 9.97 8.81
CA LEU A 368 1.33 9.28 10.04
C LEU A 368 0.78 7.87 9.77
N TYR A 369 -0.11 7.71 8.81
CA TYR A 369 -0.78 6.45 8.49
C TYR A 369 -0.59 6.09 7.02
N PRO A 370 0.64 5.75 6.60
CA PRO A 370 0.92 5.39 5.22
C PRO A 370 0.19 4.09 4.86
N PRO A 371 -0.54 4.04 3.72
CA PRO A 371 -1.18 2.81 3.28
C PRO A 371 -0.20 1.63 3.13
N VAL A 372 1.05 1.89 2.76
CA VAL A 372 2.12 0.89 2.73
C VAL A 372 3.20 1.27 3.75
N PRO A 373 3.24 0.64 4.94
CA PRO A 373 4.09 1.10 6.04
C PRO A 373 5.57 0.71 5.88
N TRP A 374 5.86 -0.37 5.15
CA TRP A 374 7.19 -0.87 4.81
C TRP A 374 7.24 -1.33 3.36
N ASP A 375 8.38 -1.14 2.70
CA ASP A 375 8.63 -1.69 1.38
C ASP A 375 10.04 -2.28 1.33
N SER A 376 10.16 -3.46 0.72
CA SER A 376 11.39 -4.24 0.75
C SER A 376 11.90 -4.58 -0.64
N LYS A 377 13.21 -4.51 -0.78
CA LYS A 377 14.00 -4.97 -1.92
C LYS A 377 15.00 -6.03 -1.45
N HIS A 378 15.59 -6.75 -2.38
CA HIS A 378 16.60 -7.78 -2.10
C HIS A 378 17.86 -7.51 -2.90
N ALA A 379 18.99 -7.41 -2.22
CA ALA A 379 20.26 -7.10 -2.87
C ALA A 379 20.71 -8.24 -3.80
N MET A 380 21.00 -7.92 -5.06
CA MET A 380 21.50 -8.87 -6.06
C MET A 380 23.00 -9.12 -5.92
N PHE A 381 23.73 -8.09 -5.50
CA PHE A 381 25.17 -8.05 -5.28
C PHE A 381 25.46 -7.36 -3.94
N ASP A 382 26.66 -7.60 -3.41
CA ASP A 382 27.15 -6.90 -2.23
C ASP A 382 27.23 -5.38 -2.50
N ASP A 383 26.94 -4.58 -1.48
CA ASP A 383 26.89 -3.11 -1.59
C ASP A 383 27.18 -2.46 -0.22
N VAL A 384 27.40 -1.15 -0.22
CA VAL A 384 27.50 -0.33 0.98
C VAL A 384 26.55 0.85 0.83
N LEU A 385 25.59 0.97 1.75
CA LEU A 385 24.67 2.11 1.76
C LEU A 385 25.42 3.42 2.08
N PRO A 386 24.89 4.58 1.67
CA PRO A 386 25.49 5.90 1.96
C PRO A 386 25.92 6.12 3.41
N ASP A 387 25.18 5.55 4.37
CA ASP A 387 25.52 5.65 5.80
C ASP A 387 26.62 4.69 6.29
N GLY A 388 27.27 3.96 5.37
CA GLY A 388 28.31 2.97 5.65
C GLY A 388 27.79 1.57 5.99
N THR A 389 26.47 1.34 5.98
CA THR A 389 25.90 0.02 6.28
C THR A 389 26.24 -0.98 5.17
N SER A 390 26.98 -2.04 5.51
CA SER A 390 27.27 -3.14 4.59
C SER A 390 26.02 -3.99 4.31
N VAL A 391 25.75 -4.19 3.02
CA VAL A 391 24.69 -5.03 2.45
C VAL A 391 25.34 -6.22 1.75
N ARG A 392 24.89 -7.42 2.06
CA ARG A 392 25.32 -8.64 1.35
C ARG A 392 24.30 -9.06 0.32
N LYS A 393 24.75 -9.74 -0.73
CA LYS A 393 23.88 -10.42 -1.68
C LYS A 393 22.86 -11.28 -0.95
N GLY A 394 21.59 -11.08 -1.30
CA GLY A 394 20.43 -11.74 -0.70
C GLY A 394 19.87 -11.04 0.54
N ASP A 395 20.54 -10.04 1.10
CA ASP A 395 19.96 -9.26 2.20
C ASP A 395 18.67 -8.58 1.77
N ARG A 396 17.69 -8.57 2.67
CA ARG A 396 16.45 -7.82 2.51
C ARG A 396 16.69 -6.39 2.98
N VAL A 397 16.60 -5.41 2.10
CA VAL A 397 16.72 -3.98 2.43
C VAL A 397 15.32 -3.37 2.42
N THR A 398 14.90 -2.82 3.55
CA THR A 398 13.55 -2.29 3.76
C THR A 398 13.64 -0.83 4.14
N TYR A 399 13.01 0.04 3.38
CA TYR A 399 12.72 1.38 3.86
C TYR A 399 11.33 1.41 4.48
N PHE A 400 11.17 2.25 5.50
CA PHE A 400 10.06 2.14 6.43
C PHE A 400 9.25 3.45 6.51
N PRO A 401 8.37 3.75 5.53
CA PRO A 401 7.55 4.95 5.50
C PRO A 401 6.89 5.31 6.85
N TYR A 402 6.35 4.33 7.58
CA TYR A 402 5.71 4.58 8.89
C TYR A 402 6.68 5.15 9.92
N GLY A 403 7.88 4.56 10.03
CA GLY A 403 8.92 5.04 10.93
C GLY A 403 9.54 6.35 10.44
N MET A 404 9.79 6.47 9.13
CA MET A 404 10.28 7.70 8.50
C MET A 404 9.37 8.89 8.80
N GLY A 405 8.05 8.69 8.74
CA GLY A 405 7.07 9.70 9.13
C GLY A 405 7.23 10.18 10.57
N ARG A 406 7.78 9.37 11.46
CA ARG A 406 7.90 9.63 12.91
C ARG A 406 9.34 9.94 13.37
N MET A 407 10.25 10.25 12.44
CA MET A 407 11.63 10.58 12.77
C MET A 407 11.80 12.07 13.08
N GLU A 408 12.36 12.39 14.26
CA GLU A 408 12.61 13.78 14.68
C GLU A 408 13.57 14.50 13.73
N LYS A 409 14.65 13.82 13.32
CA LYS A 409 15.61 14.32 12.34
C LYS A 409 14.97 14.70 10.99
N LEU A 410 13.83 14.08 10.65
CA LEU A 410 13.14 14.35 9.39
C LEU A 410 12.03 15.39 9.54
N TRP A 411 11.26 15.34 10.62
CA TRP A 411 9.99 16.09 10.73
C TRP A 411 9.91 17.09 11.87
N GLY A 412 10.95 17.18 12.70
CA GLY A 412 10.99 18.07 13.87
C GLY A 412 10.48 17.38 15.15
N LYS A 413 10.50 18.13 16.26
CA LYS A 413 10.08 17.63 17.58
C LYS A 413 8.62 17.18 17.60
N ASP A 414 7.80 17.89 16.84
CA ASP A 414 6.36 17.73 16.66
C ASP A 414 5.98 16.67 15.60
N ARG A 415 6.89 15.75 15.28
CA ARG A 415 6.67 14.65 14.31
C ARG A 415 5.45 13.77 14.57
N PHE A 416 4.89 13.77 15.77
CA PHE A 416 3.70 12.99 16.09
C PHE A 416 2.40 13.77 15.89
N GLU A 417 2.48 15.10 15.73
CA GLU A 417 1.32 15.95 15.52
C GLU A 417 0.84 15.88 14.07
N PHE A 418 -0.48 15.88 13.88
CA PHE A 418 -1.08 16.10 12.57
C PHE A 418 -1.11 17.61 12.29
N ARG A 419 -0.16 18.09 11.49
CA ARG A 419 -0.06 19.51 11.11
C ARG A 419 0.09 19.68 9.60
N PRO A 420 -1.02 19.90 8.85
CA PRO A 420 -0.98 20.18 7.42
C PRO A 420 -0.08 21.36 7.02
N ASP A 421 0.04 22.40 7.87
CA ASP A 421 0.89 23.57 7.64
C ASP A 421 2.37 23.22 7.41
N ARG A 422 2.81 22.05 7.89
CA ARG A 422 4.16 21.52 7.66
C ARG A 422 4.48 21.36 6.17
N TRP A 423 3.48 21.28 5.31
CA TRP A 423 3.65 21.10 3.87
C TRP A 423 3.70 22.41 3.10
N PHE A 424 3.60 23.55 3.79
CA PHE A 424 3.75 24.86 3.19
C PHE A 424 5.13 25.46 3.48
N GLN A 425 5.53 26.40 2.63
CA GLN A 425 6.67 27.29 2.82
C GLN A 425 6.25 28.71 2.46
N GLU A 426 6.86 29.69 3.14
CA GLU A 426 6.69 31.10 2.81
C GLU A 426 7.51 31.43 1.57
N THR A 427 6.85 31.99 0.56
CA THR A 427 7.48 32.48 -0.68
C THR A 427 7.04 33.93 -0.88
N GLY A 428 7.82 34.87 -0.35
CA GLY A 428 7.44 36.29 -0.32
C GLY A 428 6.27 36.52 0.64
N ASN A 429 5.17 37.08 0.15
CA ASN A 429 3.95 37.29 0.94
C ASN A 429 2.95 36.11 0.86
N ASP A 430 3.22 35.10 0.02
CA ASP A 430 2.32 33.98 -0.22
C ASP A 430 2.82 32.69 0.46
N GLN A 431 1.88 31.84 0.86
CA GLN A 431 2.17 30.46 1.27
C GLN A 431 1.98 29.51 0.09
N THR A 432 3.00 28.71 -0.21
CA THR A 432 2.99 27.76 -1.32
C THR A 432 3.34 26.36 -0.82
N LEU A 433 2.84 25.32 -1.50
CA LEU A 433 3.20 23.94 -1.16
C LEU A 433 4.70 23.73 -1.35
N LYS A 434 5.37 23.28 -0.28
CA LYS A 434 6.79 22.95 -0.30
C LYS A 434 7.03 21.68 -1.11
N SER A 435 8.15 21.66 -1.84
CA SER A 435 8.62 20.44 -2.49
C SER A 435 9.27 19.51 -1.45
N VAL A 436 8.60 18.41 -1.11
CA VAL A 436 9.16 17.38 -0.21
C VAL A 436 9.82 16.29 -1.04
N SER A 437 11.09 16.01 -0.75
CA SER A 437 11.81 14.91 -1.39
C SER A 437 11.02 13.59 -1.26
N PRO A 438 10.81 12.86 -2.36
CA PRO A 438 10.12 11.57 -2.32
C PRO A 438 10.92 10.51 -1.56
N TYR A 439 12.23 10.73 -1.33
CA TYR A 439 13.07 9.85 -0.51
C TYR A 439 12.93 10.14 0.98
N LYS A 440 12.43 11.33 1.35
CA LYS A 440 12.02 11.68 2.73
C LYS A 440 10.58 11.24 3.01
N PHE A 441 9.71 11.28 2.01
CA PHE A 441 8.31 10.88 2.09
C PHE A 441 7.95 9.86 0.98
N PRO A 442 8.40 8.59 1.10
CA PRO A 442 8.25 7.59 0.04
C PRO A 442 6.88 6.88 0.05
N VAL A 443 5.80 7.56 0.42
CA VAL A 443 4.44 6.98 0.44
C VAL A 443 3.99 6.54 -0.95
N PHE A 444 4.34 7.31 -1.97
CA PHE A 444 4.12 6.96 -3.38
C PHE A 444 5.36 6.34 -4.03
N GLN A 445 6.28 5.77 -3.23
CA GLN A 445 7.61 5.32 -3.69
C GLN A 445 8.43 6.50 -4.28
N ALA A 446 9.57 6.19 -4.89
CA ALA A 446 10.43 7.15 -5.56
C ALA A 446 11.21 6.48 -6.70
N GLY A 447 11.97 7.27 -7.47
CA GLY A 447 12.79 6.77 -8.56
C GLY A 447 11.98 6.08 -9.67
N PRO A 448 12.57 5.11 -10.41
CA PRO A 448 11.91 4.44 -11.53
C PRO A 448 10.61 3.70 -11.16
N ARG A 449 10.44 3.33 -9.88
CA ARG A 449 9.23 2.65 -9.37
C ARG A 449 8.22 3.56 -8.67
N VAL A 450 8.31 4.89 -8.82
CA VAL A 450 7.29 5.85 -8.32
C VAL A 450 5.88 5.40 -8.70
N CYS A 451 4.87 5.56 -7.83
CA CYS A 451 3.51 5.08 -8.09
C CYS A 451 2.93 5.67 -9.38
N LEU A 452 2.42 4.81 -10.28
CA LEU A 452 1.75 5.24 -11.53
C LEU A 452 0.47 6.01 -11.24
N GLY A 453 -0.32 5.50 -10.29
CA GLY A 453 -1.61 6.06 -9.92
C GLY A 453 -1.52 7.24 -8.96
N LYS A 454 -0.33 7.84 -8.71
CA LYS A 454 -0.18 8.91 -7.71
C LYS A 454 -1.14 10.07 -7.97
N GLU A 455 -1.14 10.62 -9.19
CA GLU A 455 -1.97 11.76 -9.53
C GLU A 455 -3.46 11.38 -9.51
N MET A 456 -3.82 10.23 -10.07
CA MET A 456 -5.19 9.69 -10.03
C MET A 456 -5.71 9.51 -8.60
N ALA A 457 -4.90 8.94 -7.72
CA ALA A 457 -5.23 8.74 -6.31
C ALA A 457 -5.45 10.09 -5.60
N MET A 458 -4.59 11.09 -5.86
CA MET A 458 -4.78 12.42 -5.29
C MET A 458 -6.07 13.09 -5.79
N ILE A 459 -6.39 12.99 -7.09
CA ILE A 459 -7.66 13.48 -7.66
C ILE A 459 -8.84 12.80 -6.96
N GLN A 460 -8.84 11.47 -6.89
CA GLN A 460 -9.90 10.68 -6.25
C GLN A 460 -10.09 11.03 -4.78
N MET A 461 -9.01 11.07 -4.00
CA MET A 461 -9.08 11.40 -2.58
C MET A 461 -9.60 12.81 -2.34
N LYS A 462 -9.10 13.80 -3.11
CA LYS A 462 -9.54 15.19 -2.99
C LYS A 462 -11.01 15.35 -3.35
N TYR A 463 -11.45 14.72 -4.44
CA TYR A 463 -12.84 14.77 -4.89
C TYR A 463 -13.79 14.21 -3.82
N VAL A 464 -13.51 13.01 -3.31
CA VAL A 464 -14.36 12.33 -2.32
C VAL A 464 -14.38 13.11 -1.01
N VAL A 465 -13.21 13.51 -0.49
CA VAL A 465 -13.13 14.22 0.79
C VAL A 465 -13.82 15.58 0.70
N ALA A 466 -13.57 16.35 -0.37
CA ALA A 466 -14.25 17.63 -0.58
C ALA A 466 -15.77 17.46 -0.69
N SER A 467 -16.23 16.44 -1.43
CA SER A 467 -17.66 16.17 -1.64
C SER A 467 -18.38 15.81 -0.34
N ILE A 468 -17.72 15.03 0.53
CA ILE A 468 -18.24 14.65 1.85
C ILE A 468 -18.23 15.87 2.79
N LEU A 469 -17.08 16.50 3.01
CA LEU A 469 -16.93 17.58 4.00
C LEU A 469 -17.75 18.83 3.67
N ARG A 470 -18.04 19.07 2.38
CA ARG A 470 -18.95 20.14 1.95
C ARG A 470 -20.36 19.96 2.51
N ARG A 471 -20.84 18.72 2.63
CA ARG A 471 -22.24 18.39 2.93
C ARG A 471 -22.44 17.79 4.31
N PHE A 472 -21.42 17.14 4.85
CA PHE A 472 -21.52 16.32 6.04
C PHE A 472 -20.39 16.58 7.02
N GLU A 473 -20.70 16.38 8.30
CA GLU A 473 -19.75 16.21 9.39
C GLU A 473 -19.69 14.71 9.73
N ILE A 474 -18.47 14.17 9.85
CA ILE A 474 -18.23 12.74 10.09
C ILE A 474 -17.75 12.56 11.54
N LYS A 475 -18.54 11.87 12.37
CA LYS A 475 -18.22 11.64 13.78
C LYS A 475 -17.97 10.16 14.06
N PRO A 476 -16.75 9.74 14.43
CA PRO A 476 -16.52 8.39 14.92
C PRO A 476 -17.39 8.08 16.15
N VAL A 477 -17.82 6.83 16.28
CA VAL A 477 -18.60 6.37 17.45
C VAL A 477 -17.74 5.92 18.63
N PHE A 478 -16.43 6.16 18.54
CA PHE A 478 -15.45 5.81 19.56
C PHE A 478 -14.39 6.90 19.67
N ASP A 479 -13.84 7.06 20.87
CA ASP A 479 -12.86 8.11 21.14
C ASP A 479 -11.41 7.65 21.10
N ASN A 480 -11.15 6.37 21.40
CA ASN A 480 -9.81 5.80 21.45
C ASN A 480 -9.19 5.67 20.07
N GLU A 481 -7.87 5.87 19.98
CA GLU A 481 -7.12 5.67 18.73
C GLU A 481 -7.22 4.22 18.25
N PRO A 482 -7.71 3.99 17.02
CA PRO A 482 -7.80 2.65 16.46
C PRO A 482 -6.44 2.01 16.23
N ALA A 483 -6.37 0.69 16.33
CA ALA A 483 -5.17 -0.03 15.99
C ALA A 483 -4.90 0.04 14.47
N PHE A 484 -3.69 0.41 14.10
CA PHE A 484 -3.18 0.41 12.73
C PHE A 484 -2.59 -0.96 12.39
N ALA A 485 -3.26 -1.73 11.53
CA ALA A 485 -2.85 -3.09 11.18
C ALA A 485 -2.05 -3.12 9.87
N PRO A 486 -0.75 -3.49 9.88
CA PRO A 486 0.09 -3.54 8.69
C PRO A 486 -0.04 -4.88 7.94
N LEU A 487 -1.10 -5.04 7.14
CA LEU A 487 -1.19 -6.12 6.14
C LEU A 487 -0.47 -5.70 4.83
N LEU A 488 -0.89 -6.23 3.67
CA LEU A 488 -0.39 -5.77 2.35
C LEU A 488 -0.63 -4.27 2.16
N THR A 489 -1.81 -3.81 2.57
CA THR A 489 -2.14 -2.40 2.77
C THR A 489 -2.64 -2.24 4.21
N ALA A 490 -2.21 -1.18 4.87
CA ALA A 490 -2.58 -0.92 6.23
C ALA A 490 -4.03 -0.47 6.34
N HIS A 491 -4.74 -0.95 7.36
CA HIS A 491 -6.14 -0.62 7.61
C HIS A 491 -6.39 -0.41 9.10
N MET A 492 -7.53 0.21 9.39
CA MET A 492 -8.04 0.38 10.74
C MET A 492 -8.69 -0.92 11.21
N VAL A 493 -8.18 -1.49 12.31
CA VAL A 493 -8.77 -2.68 12.94
C VAL A 493 -10.20 -2.35 13.39
N GLY A 494 -11.18 -3.13 12.95
CA GLY A 494 -12.59 -2.92 13.27
C GLY A 494 -13.32 -1.90 12.38
N GLY A 495 -12.60 -1.25 11.44
CA GLY A 495 -13.17 -0.23 10.56
C GLY A 495 -13.40 1.12 11.24
N LEU A 496 -13.84 2.10 10.45
CA LEU A 496 -14.12 3.46 10.93
C LEU A 496 -15.64 3.61 11.08
N LYS A 497 -16.15 3.19 12.23
CA LYS A 497 -17.58 3.29 12.56
C LYS A 497 -17.94 4.75 12.86
N VAL A 498 -18.85 5.33 12.08
CA VAL A 498 -19.21 6.75 12.14
C VAL A 498 -20.70 7.01 12.15
N MET A 499 -21.09 8.10 12.79
CA MET A 499 -22.34 8.80 12.58
C MET A 499 -22.11 9.96 11.61
N VAL A 500 -23.00 10.09 10.64
CA VAL A 500 -22.97 11.17 9.66
C VAL A 500 -23.99 12.22 10.07
N LYS A 501 -23.63 13.50 10.02
CA LYS A 501 -24.55 14.63 10.25
C LYS A 501 -24.53 15.55 9.04
N ARG A 502 -25.68 16.09 8.65
CA ARG A 502 -25.74 17.14 7.63
C ARG A 502 -25.10 18.42 8.20
N ARG A 503 -24.24 19.06 7.41
CA ARG A 503 -23.63 20.34 7.76
C ARG A 503 -24.66 21.45 7.49
N ASN A 504 -24.88 22.36 8.45
CA ASN A 504 -25.83 23.46 8.28
C ASN A 504 -25.35 24.39 7.14
N ALA A 505 -26.28 24.83 6.28
CA ALA A 505 -25.98 25.71 5.15
C ALA A 505 -25.38 27.05 5.60
N ASN A 506 -25.78 27.51 6.79
CA ASN A 506 -25.23 28.69 7.47
C ASN A 506 -24.30 28.19 8.57
N GLY A 507 -23.02 28.51 8.48
CA GLY A 507 -21.97 28.02 9.38
C GLY A 507 -22.01 28.64 10.77
N ASP A 508 -23.15 28.60 11.45
CA ASP A 508 -23.26 28.97 12.85
C ASP A 508 -23.20 27.70 13.71
N ILE A 509 -22.21 27.70 14.61
CA ILE A 509 -22.00 26.72 15.69
C ILE A 509 -23.19 26.75 16.65
#